data_AF-A0A6I4T4T4-F1
#
_entry.id   AF-A0A6I4T4T4-F1
#
_cell.length_a   1.000
_cell.length_b   1.000
_cell.length_c   1.000
_cell.angle_alpha   90.00
_cell.angle_beta   90.00
_cell.angle_gamma   90.00
#
_symmetry.space_group_name_H-M   'P 1'
#
loop_
_entity.id
_entity.type
_entity.pdbx_description
1 polymer ?
#
loop_
_entity_poly.entity_id
_entity_poly.type
_entity_poly.pdbx_seq_one_letter_code
_entity_poly.pdbx_strand_id
1 'polypeptide(L)'
;MATAKRQASDRQHRGIASYWQIIGVLALLAAGLSWFYRAQIDEQARAGVAAGAHIACSCHYIGGRALDDCTRDFEPGMEWVFVSQDKTNQSVTAYIPLIASDSATYSPAKGCVLDRWHR
;
A
#
# COMPACT_ATOMS: atom_id res chain seq x y z
N MET A 1 26.82 -39.56 35.45
CA MET A 1 25.69 -39.25 34.55
C MET A 1 25.21 -37.79 34.59
N ALA A 2 25.83 -36.87 35.37
CA ALA A 2 25.36 -35.47 35.49
C ALA A 2 25.87 -34.49 34.41
N THR A 3 26.91 -34.85 33.66
CA THR A 3 27.54 -33.96 32.64
C THR A 3 26.79 -33.91 31.32
N ALA A 4 26.14 -35.01 30.90
CA ALA A 4 25.37 -35.06 29.65
C ALA A 4 24.12 -34.13 29.66
N LYS A 5 23.47 -33.98 30.83
CA LYS A 5 22.27 -33.12 30.97
C LYS A 5 22.61 -31.63 30.89
N ARG A 6 23.80 -31.22 31.36
CA ARG A 6 24.28 -29.83 31.24
C ARG A 6 24.64 -29.46 29.80
N GLN A 7 25.27 -30.37 29.07
CA GLN A 7 25.66 -30.13 27.66
C GLN A 7 24.46 -30.04 26.71
N ALA A 8 23.38 -30.79 26.96
CA ALA A 8 22.13 -30.68 26.20
C ALA A 8 21.43 -29.32 26.43
N SER A 9 21.40 -28.85 27.68
CA SER A 9 20.82 -27.55 28.05
C SER A 9 21.57 -26.36 27.42
N ASP A 10 22.91 -26.41 27.38
CA ASP A 10 23.74 -25.35 26.79
C ASP A 10 23.62 -25.27 25.26
N ARG A 11 23.54 -26.42 24.56
CA ARG A 11 23.28 -26.44 23.11
C ARG A 11 21.89 -25.90 22.78
N GLN A 12 20.89 -26.24 23.59
CA GLN A 12 19.51 -25.78 23.42
C GLN A 12 19.39 -24.26 23.65
N HIS A 13 20.05 -23.72 24.68
CA HIS A 13 20.10 -22.27 24.92
C HIS A 13 20.89 -21.50 23.85
N ARG A 14 22.00 -22.03 23.34
CA ARG A 14 22.74 -21.38 22.23
C ARG A 14 21.95 -21.39 20.92
N GLY A 15 21.16 -22.44 20.64
CA GLY A 15 20.28 -22.48 19.46
C GLY A 15 19.15 -21.45 19.52
N ILE A 16 18.52 -21.31 20.69
CA ILE A 16 17.45 -20.31 20.90
C ILE A 16 18.03 -18.90 20.88
N ALA A 17 19.17 -18.66 21.55
CA ALA A 17 19.84 -17.35 21.53
C ALA A 17 20.28 -16.94 20.11
N SER A 18 20.77 -17.87 19.30
CA SER A 18 21.13 -17.62 17.90
C SER A 18 19.91 -17.26 17.05
N TYR A 19 18.75 -17.88 17.27
CA TYR A 19 17.51 -17.55 16.56
C TYR A 19 17.02 -16.14 16.89
N TRP A 20 17.04 -15.74 18.16
CA TRP A 20 16.69 -14.38 18.58
C TRP A 20 17.67 -13.33 18.05
N GLN A 21 18.96 -13.65 17.95
CA GLN A 21 19.94 -12.76 17.33
C GLN A 21 19.66 -12.56 15.84
N ILE A 22 19.31 -13.62 15.10
CA ILE A 22 18.95 -13.53 13.68
C ILE A 22 17.69 -12.68 13.50
N ILE A 23 16.65 -12.90 14.33
CA ILE A 23 15.44 -12.07 14.31
C ILE A 23 15.77 -10.61 14.59
N GLY A 24 16.62 -10.33 15.59
CA GLY A 24 17.03 -8.97 15.93
C GLY A 24 17.73 -8.26 14.76
N VAL A 25 18.63 -8.96 14.06
CA VAL A 25 19.31 -8.42 12.88
C VAL A 25 18.32 -8.19 11.73
N LEU A 26 17.42 -9.13 11.45
CA LEU A 26 16.40 -8.97 10.42
C LEU A 26 15.45 -7.81 10.73
N ALA A 27 15.03 -7.64 11.98
CA ALA A 27 14.20 -6.53 12.41
C ALA A 27 14.90 -5.17 12.23
N LEU A 28 16.19 -5.08 12.58
CA LEU A 28 16.98 -3.88 12.37
C LEU A 28 17.16 -3.55 10.88
N LEU A 29 17.41 -4.56 10.04
CA LEU A 29 17.50 -4.37 8.59
C LEU A 29 16.17 -3.91 8.00
N ALA A 30 15.06 -4.52 8.39
CA ALA A 30 13.72 -4.12 7.96
C ALA A 30 13.40 -2.69 8.39
N ALA A 31 13.72 -2.31 9.63
CA ALA A 31 13.54 -0.96 10.13
C ALA A 31 14.41 0.07 9.37
N GLY A 32 15.67 -0.26 9.09
CA GLY A 32 16.57 0.58 8.32
C GLY A 32 16.09 0.79 6.88
N LEU A 33 15.68 -0.28 6.19
CA LEU A 33 15.13 -0.22 4.84
C LEU A 33 13.82 0.57 4.80
N SER A 34 12.90 0.30 5.72
CA SER A 34 11.66 1.06 5.83
C SER A 34 11.95 2.55 6.10
N TRP A 35 12.94 2.86 6.93
CA TRP A 35 13.35 4.25 7.17
C TRP A 35 13.93 4.93 5.93
N PHE A 36 14.70 4.20 5.14
CA PHE A 36 15.33 4.75 3.95
C PHE A 36 14.32 4.97 2.81
N TYR A 37 13.42 4.01 2.59
CA TYR A 37 12.51 4.03 1.43
C TYR A 37 11.16 4.70 1.68
N ARG A 38 10.82 5.06 2.92
CA ARG A 38 9.49 5.63 3.26
C ARG A 38 9.05 6.77 2.34
N ALA A 39 9.93 7.73 2.06
CA ALA A 39 9.55 8.94 1.33
C ALA A 39 9.27 8.60 -0.13
N GLN A 40 10.07 7.70 -0.71
CA GLN A 40 9.85 7.25 -2.08
C GLN A 40 8.54 6.47 -2.22
N ILE A 41 8.24 5.60 -1.26
CA ILE A 41 7.00 4.79 -1.27
C ILE A 41 5.77 5.69 -1.12
N ASP A 42 5.80 6.64 -0.19
CA ASP A 42 4.68 7.53 0.06
C ASP A 42 4.35 8.40 -1.16
N GLU A 43 5.37 8.96 -1.82
CA GLU A 43 5.16 9.80 -3.00
C GLU A 43 4.64 9.01 -4.21
N GLN A 44 5.18 7.80 -4.44
CA GLN A 44 4.68 6.94 -5.51
C GLN A 44 3.27 6.44 -5.23
N ALA A 45 2.97 6.08 -3.99
CA ALA A 45 1.64 5.67 -3.58
C ALA A 45 0.62 6.80 -3.77
N ARG A 46 0.96 8.03 -3.37
CA ARG A 46 0.13 9.23 -3.58
C ARG A 46 -0.13 9.48 -5.06
N ALA A 47 0.90 9.41 -5.90
CA ALA A 47 0.75 9.55 -7.34
C ALA A 47 -0.14 8.45 -7.93
N GLY A 48 0.04 7.20 -7.49
CA GLY A 48 -0.74 6.06 -7.94
C GLY A 48 -2.22 6.18 -7.57
N VAL A 49 -2.55 6.54 -6.32
CA VAL A 49 -3.96 6.72 -5.94
C VAL A 49 -4.59 7.93 -6.62
N ALA A 50 -3.87 9.04 -6.82
CA ALA A 50 -4.38 10.19 -7.57
C ALA A 50 -4.69 9.83 -9.02
N ALA A 51 -3.75 9.18 -9.71
CA ALA A 51 -3.96 8.69 -11.07
C ALA A 51 -5.12 7.69 -11.13
N GLY A 52 -5.16 6.73 -10.21
CA GLY A 52 -6.20 5.71 -10.13
C GLY A 52 -7.60 6.30 -9.92
N ALA A 53 -7.75 7.30 -9.04
CA ALA A 53 -9.01 7.98 -8.82
C ALA A 53 -9.49 8.70 -10.10
N HIS A 54 -8.59 9.41 -10.77
CA HIS A 54 -8.91 10.13 -12.00
C HIS A 54 -9.27 9.18 -13.16
N ILE A 55 -8.48 8.13 -13.38
CA ILE A 55 -8.70 7.12 -14.42
C ILE A 55 -10.03 6.41 -14.17
N ALA A 56 -10.27 5.92 -12.96
CA ALA A 56 -11.48 5.20 -12.61
C ALA A 56 -12.74 6.07 -12.70
N CYS A 57 -12.68 7.32 -12.20
CA CYS A 57 -13.77 8.28 -12.36
C CYS A 57 -14.08 8.54 -13.83
N SER A 58 -13.06 8.79 -14.65
CA SER A 58 -13.24 9.12 -16.07
C SER A 58 -13.79 7.93 -16.83
N CYS A 59 -13.25 6.73 -16.61
CA CYS A 59 -13.75 5.49 -17.18
C CYS A 59 -15.21 5.22 -16.84
N HIS A 60 -15.61 5.45 -15.58
CA HIS A 60 -16.98 5.18 -15.13
C HIS A 60 -17.98 6.25 -15.59
N TYR A 61 -17.76 7.51 -15.24
CA TYR A 61 -18.75 8.59 -15.47
C TYR A 61 -18.70 9.18 -16.88
N ILE A 62 -17.52 9.21 -17.52
CA ILE A 62 -17.38 9.72 -18.89
C ILE A 62 -17.43 8.56 -19.89
N GLY A 63 -16.73 7.46 -19.59
CA GLY A 63 -16.66 6.27 -20.44
C GLY A 63 -17.87 5.32 -20.32
N GLY A 64 -18.71 5.48 -19.30
CA GLY A 64 -19.93 4.69 -19.12
C GLY A 64 -19.69 3.21 -18.78
N ARG A 65 -18.48 2.83 -18.37
CA ARG A 65 -18.15 1.44 -17.98
C ARG A 65 -18.51 1.16 -16.52
N ALA A 66 -18.66 -0.11 -16.15
CA ALA A 66 -18.73 -0.49 -14.74
C ALA A 66 -17.41 -0.12 -14.02
N LEU A 67 -17.50 0.29 -12.75
CA LEU A 67 -16.32 0.73 -12.01
C LEU A 67 -15.26 -0.38 -11.90
N ASP A 68 -15.69 -1.63 -11.68
CA ASP A 68 -14.79 -2.77 -11.56
C ASP A 68 -13.96 -3.00 -12.83
N ASP A 69 -14.53 -2.74 -14.01
CA ASP A 69 -13.82 -2.84 -15.29
C ASP A 69 -12.75 -1.76 -15.45
N CYS A 70 -12.89 -0.61 -14.78
CA CYS A 70 -11.95 0.50 -14.90
C CYS A 70 -10.57 0.22 -14.30
N THR A 71 -10.48 -0.73 -13.37
CA THR A 71 -9.21 -1.15 -12.78
C THR A 71 -8.29 -1.82 -13.80
N ARG A 72 -8.84 -2.28 -14.94
CA ARG A 72 -8.07 -2.89 -16.03
C ARG A 72 -7.24 -1.89 -16.84
N ASP A 73 -7.55 -0.60 -16.72
CA ASP A 73 -6.82 0.48 -17.37
C ASP A 73 -5.63 0.98 -16.55
N PHE A 74 -5.39 0.39 -15.37
CA PHE A 74 -4.30 0.80 -14.49
C PHE A 74 -2.93 0.36 -15.03
N GLU A 75 -1.95 1.24 -14.89
CA GLU A 75 -0.57 0.97 -15.25
C GLU A 75 0.09 -0.08 -14.34
N PRO A 76 1.15 -0.76 -14.82
CA PRO A 76 1.98 -1.60 -13.97
C PRO A 76 2.50 -0.83 -12.74
N GLY A 77 2.41 -1.43 -11.57
CA GLY A 77 2.71 -0.79 -10.27
C GLY A 77 1.47 -0.28 -9.52
N MET A 78 0.28 -0.32 -10.13
CA MET A 78 -0.98 0.06 -9.49
C MET A 78 -1.83 -1.14 -9.07
N GLU A 79 -1.25 -2.34 -8.98
CA GLU A 79 -1.97 -3.58 -8.69
C GLU A 79 -2.61 -3.59 -7.29
N TRP A 80 -2.09 -2.76 -6.40
CA TRP A 80 -2.57 -2.59 -5.02
C TRP A 80 -3.45 -1.35 -4.82
N VAL A 81 -3.79 -0.66 -5.90
CA VAL A 81 -4.72 0.48 -5.86
C VAL A 81 -6.14 -0.06 -5.95
N PHE A 82 -6.89 0.13 -4.87
CA PHE A 82 -8.31 -0.20 -4.81
C PHE A 82 -9.14 1.03 -5.09
N VAL A 83 -10.33 0.85 -5.63
CA VAL A 83 -11.28 1.94 -5.90
C VAL A 83 -12.61 1.70 -5.19
N SER A 84 -13.25 2.79 -4.80
CA SER A 84 -14.59 2.81 -4.24
C SER A 84 -15.34 4.02 -4.77
N GLN A 85 -16.64 3.89 -4.99
CA GLN A 85 -17.48 4.96 -5.52
C GLN A 85 -18.39 5.53 -4.44
N ASP A 86 -18.49 6.86 -4.41
CA ASP A 86 -19.59 7.57 -3.77
C ASP A 86 -20.55 8.08 -4.85
N LYS A 87 -21.71 7.41 -4.93
CA LYS A 87 -22.76 7.73 -5.91
C LYS A 87 -23.48 9.05 -5.61
N THR A 88 -23.47 9.49 -4.34
CA THR A 88 -24.17 10.71 -3.92
C THR A 88 -23.44 11.94 -4.43
N ASN A 89 -22.12 11.97 -4.24
CA ASN A 89 -21.27 13.08 -4.66
C ASN A 89 -20.69 12.90 -6.08
N GLN A 90 -21.03 11.79 -6.74
CA GLN A 90 -20.48 11.41 -8.03
C GLN A 90 -18.94 11.39 -8.02
N SER A 91 -18.36 10.83 -6.97
CA SER A 91 -16.91 10.75 -6.80
C SER A 91 -16.43 9.30 -6.75
N VAL A 92 -15.15 9.11 -7.07
CA VAL A 92 -14.44 7.84 -6.95
C VAL A 92 -13.20 8.07 -6.10
N THR A 93 -13.05 7.29 -5.04
CA THR A 93 -11.89 7.28 -4.16
C THR A 93 -11.01 6.09 -4.52
N ALA A 94 -9.74 6.35 -4.80
CA ALA A 94 -8.73 5.33 -4.91
C ALA A 94 -7.85 5.32 -3.65
N TYR A 95 -7.43 4.13 -3.23
CA TYR A 95 -6.66 3.99 -2.00
C TYR A 95 -5.76 2.75 -2.03
N ILE A 96 -4.63 2.88 -1.35
CA ILE A 96 -3.76 1.77 -0.98
C ILE A 96 -3.86 1.64 0.54
N PRO A 97 -4.36 0.52 1.07
CA PRO A 97 -4.59 0.35 2.49
C PRO A 97 -3.37 0.74 3.34
N LEU A 98 -3.60 1.59 4.34
CA LEU A 98 -2.58 2.09 5.30
C LEU A 98 -1.50 3.02 4.70
N ILE A 99 -1.49 3.29 3.40
CA ILE A 99 -0.43 4.07 2.75
C ILE A 99 -0.96 5.41 2.24
N ALA A 100 -1.91 5.40 1.31
CA ALA A 100 -2.40 6.61 0.66
C ALA A 100 -3.86 6.48 0.19
N SER A 101 -4.55 7.60 0.05
CA SER A 101 -5.88 7.69 -0.54
C SER A 101 -6.08 9.04 -1.22
N ASP A 102 -6.78 9.06 -2.35
CA ASP A 102 -7.18 10.28 -3.03
C ASP A 102 -8.52 10.07 -3.76
N SER A 103 -9.23 11.16 -4.06
CA SER A 103 -10.57 11.11 -4.67
C SER A 103 -10.66 12.00 -5.89
N ALA A 104 -11.46 11.59 -6.87
CA ALA A 104 -11.83 12.39 -8.03
C ALA A 104 -13.34 12.55 -8.09
N THR A 105 -13.79 13.79 -8.24
CA THR A 105 -15.20 14.16 -8.31
C THR A 105 -15.57 14.51 -9.74
N TYR A 106 -16.64 13.89 -10.25
CA TYR A 106 -17.16 14.18 -11.58
C TYR A 106 -17.96 15.49 -11.58
N SER A 107 -17.71 16.33 -12.59
CA SER A 107 -18.47 17.54 -12.86
C SER A 107 -18.74 17.67 -14.37
N PRO A 108 -19.98 17.92 -14.81
CA PRO A 108 -20.30 18.05 -16.24
C PRO A 108 -19.48 19.12 -16.98
N ALA A 109 -19.03 20.16 -16.29
CA ALA A 109 -18.27 21.26 -16.89
C ALA A 109 -16.77 20.98 -17.00
N LYS A 110 -16.22 20.08 -16.18
CA LYS A 110 -14.75 19.88 -16.02
C LYS A 110 -14.31 18.42 -16.20
N GLY A 111 -15.25 17.49 -16.34
CA GLY A 111 -14.98 16.06 -16.28
C GLY A 111 -14.66 15.60 -14.85
N CYS A 112 -13.79 14.62 -14.71
CA CYS A 112 -13.33 14.12 -13.43
C CYS A 112 -12.16 14.95 -12.90
N VAL A 113 -12.37 15.65 -11.79
CA VAL A 113 -11.36 16.53 -11.19
C VAL A 113 -10.92 15.92 -9.86
N LEU A 114 -9.61 15.87 -9.63
CA LEU A 114 -9.07 15.45 -8.35
C LEU A 114 -9.46 16.42 -7.24
N ASP A 115 -9.75 15.86 -6.07
CA ASP A 115 -9.91 16.64 -4.86
C ASP A 115 -8.59 17.34 -4.52
N ARG A 116 -8.69 18.42 -3.74
CA ARG A 116 -7.55 19.29 -3.51
C ARG A 116 -6.46 18.51 -2.77
N TRP A 117 -5.25 18.48 -3.32
CA TRP A 117 -4.11 17.80 -2.70
C TRP A 117 -3.79 18.42 -1.33
N HIS A 118 -4.02 17.66 -0.26
CA HIS A 118 -3.66 18.05 1.09
C HIS A 118 -2.22 17.59 1.37
N ARG A 119 -1.31 18.57 1.53
CA ARG A 119 0.08 18.36 1.95
C ARG A 119 0.14 17.89 3.40
#